data_AF-A0AAD8ZNF2-F1
#
_entry.id   AF-A0AAD8ZNF2-F1
#
_cell.length_a   1.000
_cell.length_b   1.000
_cell.length_c   1.000
_cell.angle_alpha   90.00
_cell.angle_beta   90.00
_cell.angle_gamma   90.00
#
_symmetry.space_group_name_H-M   'P 1'
#
loop_
_entity.id
_entity.type
_entity.pdbx_description
1 polymer ?
#
loop_
_entity_poly.entity_id
_entity_poly.type
_entity_poly.pdbx_seq_one_letter_code
_entity_poly.pdbx_strand_id
1 'polypeptide(L)'
;EWEMMVVSRLDWDLASVLPSDFVEPLLQSFPVSPQSLAVLRRHIHAYIALAATGTELHVVTEFTFSVHLPSTLACSCLAAAVVRLQLLEGTVSSDSLLQVMANNFSINL
;
A
#
# COMPACT_ATOMS: atom_id res chain seq x y z
N GLU A 1 28.88 15.36 -4.36
CA GLU A 1 29.60 14.16 -3.86
C GLU A 1 28.70 13.16 -3.12
N TRP A 2 27.66 13.62 -2.39
CA TRP A 2 26.73 12.74 -1.67
C TRP A 2 26.01 11.69 -2.52
N GLU A 3 25.51 12.07 -3.71
CA GLU A 3 24.81 11.13 -4.61
C GLU A 3 25.70 9.93 -4.96
N MET A 4 26.92 10.17 -5.42
CA MET A 4 27.88 9.11 -5.76
C MET A 4 28.26 8.26 -4.54
N MET A 5 28.41 8.89 -3.37
CA MET A 5 28.67 8.16 -2.12
C MET A 5 27.52 7.21 -1.78
N VAL A 6 26.26 7.66 -1.85
CA VAL A 6 25.08 6.85 -1.52
C VAL A 6 24.91 5.70 -2.51
N VAL A 7 24.98 5.98 -3.82
CA VAL A 7 24.82 4.95 -4.86
C VAL A 7 25.93 3.89 -4.77
N SER A 8 27.17 4.31 -4.47
CA SER A 8 28.28 3.36 -4.29
C SER A 8 28.13 2.47 -3.05
N ARG A 9 27.44 2.94 -1.99
CA ARG A 9 27.17 2.15 -0.78
C ARG A 9 26.03 1.15 -0.97
N LEU A 10 25.16 1.38 -1.95
CA LEU A 10 24.05 0.50 -2.32
C LEU A 10 24.44 -0.48 -3.44
N ASP A 11 25.72 -0.56 -3.83
CA ASP A 11 26.18 -1.35 -4.98
C ASP A 11 25.42 -1.07 -6.29
N TRP A 12 24.95 0.18 -6.46
CA TRP A 12 24.07 0.61 -7.55
C TRP A 12 22.68 -0.08 -7.59
N ASP A 13 22.30 -0.81 -6.55
CA ASP A 13 20.97 -1.39 -6.40
C ASP A 13 19.96 -0.36 -5.89
N LEU A 14 19.45 0.45 -6.82
CA LEU A 14 18.45 1.49 -6.56
C LEU A 14 17.02 1.02 -6.83
N ALA A 15 16.84 -0.16 -7.40
CA ALA A 15 15.56 -0.69 -7.87
C ALA A 15 14.86 -1.52 -6.79
N SER A 16 14.86 -1.01 -5.55
CA SER A 16 14.13 -1.64 -4.45
C SER A 16 12.62 -1.60 -4.71
N VAL A 17 11.91 -2.65 -4.26
CA VAL A 17 10.46 -2.74 -4.39
C VAL A 17 9.80 -1.86 -3.33
N LEU A 18 8.90 -0.96 -3.75
CA LEU A 18 8.15 -0.07 -2.88
C LEU A 18 6.70 -0.56 -2.71
N PRO A 19 6.01 -0.20 -1.61
CA PRO A 19 4.58 -0.44 -1.47
C PRO A 19 3.75 0.18 -2.62
N SER A 20 4.23 1.27 -3.22
CA SER A 20 3.58 1.90 -4.38
C SER A 20 3.48 0.97 -5.58
N ASP A 21 4.43 0.04 -5.74
CA ASP A 21 4.48 -0.86 -6.90
C ASP A 21 3.34 -1.88 -6.87
N PHE A 22 2.77 -2.14 -5.69
CA PHE A 22 1.64 -3.04 -5.50
C PHE A 22 0.28 -2.37 -5.65
N VAL A 23 0.21 -1.03 -5.76
CA VAL A 23 -1.07 -0.30 -5.80
C VAL A 23 -1.88 -0.69 -7.04
N GLU A 24 -1.26 -0.71 -8.21
CA GLU A 24 -1.98 -1.00 -9.45
C GLU A 24 -2.47 -2.46 -9.52
N PRO A 25 -1.64 -3.48 -9.19
CA PRO A 25 -2.10 -4.87 -9.07
C PRO A 25 -3.27 -5.07 -8.08
N LEU A 26 -3.23 -4.36 -6.95
CA LEU A 26 -4.29 -4.42 -5.93
C LEU A 26 -5.60 -3.80 -6.42
N LEU A 27 -5.53 -2.69 -7.16
CA LEU A 27 -6.71 -2.04 -7.71
C LEU A 27 -7.33 -2.84 -8.87
N GLN A 28 -6.51 -3.51 -9.68
CA GLN A 28 -6.99 -4.39 -10.76
C GLN A 28 -7.80 -5.59 -10.24
N SER A 29 -7.47 -6.07 -9.03
CA SER A 29 -8.17 -7.18 -8.39
C SER A 29 -9.44 -6.73 -7.65
N PHE A 30 -9.78 -5.43 -7.67
CA PHE A 30 -10.86 -4.85 -6.87
C PHE A 30 -12.04 -4.41 -7.75
N PRO A 31 -13.25 -4.97 -7.58
CA PRO A 31 -14.39 -4.70 -8.45
C PRO A 31 -15.13 -3.41 -8.05
N VAL A 32 -14.58 -2.24 -8.39
CA VAL A 32 -15.24 -0.93 -8.18
C VAL A 32 -15.32 -0.10 -9.45
N SER A 33 -16.17 0.93 -9.42
CA SER A 33 -16.31 1.88 -10.54
C SER A 33 -14.99 2.61 -10.84
N PRO A 34 -14.70 2.98 -12.10
CA PRO A 34 -13.46 3.67 -12.45
C PRO A 34 -13.22 4.98 -11.69
N GLN A 35 -14.29 5.70 -11.35
CA GLN A 35 -14.23 6.95 -10.59
C GLN A 35 -13.79 6.70 -9.13
N SER A 36 -14.32 5.64 -8.50
CA SER A 36 -13.92 5.27 -7.14
C SER A 36 -12.51 4.68 -7.09
N LEU A 37 -12.09 3.94 -8.11
CA LEU A 37 -10.70 3.47 -8.25
C LEU A 37 -9.68 4.62 -8.31
N ALA A 38 -10.00 5.71 -9.01
CA ALA A 38 -9.12 6.88 -9.06
C ALA A 38 -8.95 7.56 -7.69
N VAL A 39 -10.05 7.70 -6.94
CA VAL A 39 -10.03 8.24 -5.57
C VAL A 39 -9.27 7.30 -4.64
N LEU A 40 -9.52 6.00 -4.75
CA LEU A 40 -8.87 4.97 -3.94
C LEU A 40 -7.36 4.95 -4.18
N ARG A 41 -6.91 4.98 -5.44
CA ARG A 41 -5.49 5.09 -5.82
C ARG A 41 -4.81 6.30 -5.15
N ARG A 42 -5.47 7.45 -5.13
CA ARG A 42 -4.92 8.67 -4.52
C ARG A 42 -4.74 8.52 -3.01
N HIS A 43 -5.72 7.90 -2.33
CA HIS A 43 -5.67 7.70 -0.88
C HIS A 43 -4.59 6.69 -0.50
N ILE A 44 -4.45 5.60 -1.26
CA ILE A 44 -3.41 4.60 -0.99
C ILE A 44 -2.02 5.23 -1.10
N HIS A 45 -1.73 5.99 -2.17
CA HIS A 45 -0.44 6.68 -2.29
C HIS A 45 -0.21 7.71 -1.17
N ALA A 46 -1.23 8.45 -0.75
CA ALA A 46 -1.13 9.38 0.36
C ALA A 46 -0.83 8.66 1.69
N TYR A 47 -1.46 7.52 1.94
CA TYR A 47 -1.19 6.71 3.14
C TYR A 47 0.17 6.04 3.11
N ILE A 48 0.65 5.58 1.95
CA ILE A 48 2.03 5.07 1.80
C ILE A 48 3.03 6.19 2.10
N ALA A 49 2.80 7.40 1.56
CA ALA A 49 3.67 8.55 1.83
C ALA A 49 3.66 8.93 3.32
N LEU A 50 2.48 8.97 3.96
CA LEU A 50 2.35 9.23 5.39
C LEU A 50 3.04 8.17 6.26
N ALA A 51 2.93 6.90 5.87
CA ALA A 51 3.62 5.79 6.54
C ALA A 51 5.15 5.89 6.38
N ALA A 52 5.64 6.37 5.24
CA ALA A 52 7.06 6.60 5.01
C ALA A 52 7.63 7.79 5.80
N THR A 53 6.80 8.79 6.12
CA THR A 53 7.23 9.99 6.85
C THR A 53 7.24 9.85 8.37
N GLY A 54 6.91 8.67 8.93
CA GLY A 54 7.05 8.39 10.36
C GLY A 54 6.29 9.40 11.23
N THR A 55 5.00 9.62 10.96
CA THR A 55 4.18 10.47 11.84
C THR A 55 3.08 9.62 12.46
N GLU A 56 3.21 9.39 13.77
CA GLU A 56 2.20 9.02 14.79
C GLU A 56 0.73 8.94 14.30
N LEU A 57 0.44 8.03 13.37
CA LEU A 57 -0.87 7.43 13.26
C LEU A 57 -0.79 6.22 14.18
N HIS A 58 -1.55 6.22 15.28
CA HIS A 58 -1.55 5.21 16.35
C HIS A 58 -1.81 3.75 15.89
N VAL A 59 -1.84 3.48 14.58
CA VAL A 59 -2.01 2.17 13.93
C VAL A 59 -0.90 1.86 12.91
N VAL A 60 0.02 2.77 12.61
CA VAL A 60 1.12 2.54 11.66
C VAL A 60 2.42 3.05 12.29
N THR A 61 3.01 2.20 13.12
CA THR A 61 4.24 2.47 13.87
C THR A 61 5.43 2.72 12.93
N GLU A 62 6.31 3.62 13.36
CA GLU A 62 7.50 4.13 12.64
C GLU A 62 8.55 3.06 12.25
N PHE A 63 8.27 1.79 12.49
CA PHE A 63 9.15 0.65 12.20
C PHE A 63 8.59 -0.28 11.10
N THR A 64 7.43 0.06 10.53
CA THR A 64 6.67 -0.87 9.68
C THR A 64 7.39 -1.19 8.36
N PHE A 65 8.11 -0.24 7.74
CA PHE A 65 8.87 -0.46 6.50
C PHE A 65 10.05 -1.42 6.65
N SER A 66 10.64 -1.55 7.85
CA SER A 66 11.74 -2.48 8.09
C SER A 66 11.27 -3.87 8.52
N VAL A 67 10.01 -4.01 8.95
CA VAL A 67 9.48 -5.25 9.56
C VAL A 67 8.45 -5.94 8.67
N HIS A 68 7.77 -5.20 7.79
CA HIS A 68 6.70 -5.71 6.95
C HIS A 68 7.06 -5.63 5.47
N LEU A 69 6.64 -6.66 4.73
CA LEU A 69 6.82 -6.70 3.28
C LEU A 69 6.09 -5.52 2.62
N PRO A 70 6.64 -4.93 1.55
CA PRO A 70 6.01 -3.80 0.85
C PRO A 70 4.57 -4.07 0.39
N SER A 71 4.24 -5.32 0.05
CA SER A 71 2.89 -5.76 -0.31
C SER A 71 1.90 -5.68 0.87
N THR A 72 2.32 -6.08 2.08
CA THR A 72 1.53 -5.98 3.31
C THR A 72 1.19 -4.52 3.63
N LEU A 73 2.16 -3.63 3.46
CA LEU A 73 1.97 -2.18 3.63
C LEU A 73 0.99 -1.60 2.61
N ALA A 74 1.09 -2.01 1.34
CA ALA A 74 0.15 -1.58 0.31
C ALA A 74 -1.28 -2.07 0.60
N CYS A 75 -1.43 -3.33 1.01
CA CYS A 75 -2.70 -3.93 1.43
C CYS A 75 -3.32 -3.20 2.63
N SER A 76 -2.54 -2.88 3.66
CA SER A 76 -3.06 -2.18 4.84
C SER A 76 -3.54 -0.76 4.48
N CYS A 77 -2.80 -0.06 3.62
CA CYS A 77 -3.21 1.25 3.10
C CYS A 77 -4.50 1.16 2.25
N LEU A 78 -4.66 0.11 1.45
CA LEU A 78 -5.89 -0.18 0.72
C LEU A 78 -7.08 -0.38 1.67
N ALA A 79 -6.96 -1.22 2.70
CA ALA A 79 -8.02 -1.39 3.69
C ALA A 79 -8.37 -0.08 4.39
N ALA A 80 -7.37 0.67 4.84
CA ALA A 80 -7.57 1.95 5.50
C ALA A 80 -8.33 2.92 4.58
N ALA A 81 -7.96 2.98 3.30
CA ALA A 81 -8.63 3.82 2.32
C ALA A 81 -10.08 3.39 2.06
N VAL A 82 -10.35 2.09 1.90
CA VAL A 82 -11.72 1.57 1.72
C VAL A 82 -12.61 1.88 2.93
N VAL A 83 -12.10 1.65 4.15
CA VAL A 83 -12.83 1.93 5.39
C VAL A 83 -13.09 3.43 5.56
N ARG A 84 -12.09 4.29 5.30
CA ARG A 84 -12.20 5.75 5.43
C ARG A 84 -13.10 6.39 4.38
N LEU A 85 -13.09 5.87 3.16
CA LEU A 85 -13.92 6.37 2.06
C LEU A 85 -15.39 5.93 2.15
N GLN A 86 -15.79 5.18 3.18
CA GLN A 86 -17.13 4.62 3.34
C GLN A 86 -17.64 3.86 2.09
N LEU A 87 -16.73 3.38 1.23
CA LEU A 87 -17.03 2.56 0.05
C LEU A 87 -17.80 1.26 0.39
N LEU A 88 -17.81 0.92 1.68
CA LEU A 88 -18.49 -0.19 2.31
C LEU A 88 -20.01 0.02 2.47
N GLU A 89 -20.53 1.24 2.38
CA GLU A 89 -21.96 1.51 2.69
C GLU A 89 -22.93 1.06 1.58
N GLY A 90 -22.43 0.53 0.46
CA GLY A 90 -23.31 -0.04 -0.57
C GLY A 90 -22.70 -0.86 -1.71
N THR A 91 -21.37 -0.94 -1.86
CA THR A 91 -20.76 -1.56 -3.06
C THR A 91 -19.76 -2.68 -2.83
N VAL A 92 -19.09 -2.75 -1.67
CA VAL A 92 -18.04 -3.74 -1.40
C VAL A 92 -18.26 -4.35 -0.03
N SER A 93 -18.51 -5.66 0.03
CA SER A 93 -18.63 -6.39 1.30
C SER A 93 -17.26 -6.48 1.97
N SER A 94 -17.22 -6.40 3.30
CA SER A 94 -16.04 -6.69 4.12
C SER A 94 -15.41 -8.03 3.74
N ASP A 95 -16.22 -9.02 3.33
CA ASP A 95 -15.74 -10.33 2.90
C ASP A 95 -14.96 -10.26 1.58
N SER A 96 -15.39 -9.42 0.64
CA SER A 96 -14.67 -9.21 -0.63
C SER A 96 -13.33 -8.50 -0.41
N LEU A 97 -13.28 -7.55 0.53
CA LEU A 97 -12.04 -6.90 0.95
C LEU A 97 -11.08 -7.92 1.57
N LEU A 98 -11.56 -8.71 2.54
CA LEU A 98 -10.77 -9.76 3.20
C LEU A 98 -10.31 -10.84 2.21
N GLN A 99 -11.13 -11.17 1.21
CA GLN A 99 -10.76 -12.11 0.16
C GLN A 99 -9.67 -11.56 -0.76
N VAL A 100 -9.75 -10.29 -1.16
CA VAL A 100 -8.67 -9.64 -1.95
C VAL A 100 -7.37 -9.58 -1.14
N MET A 101 -7.47 -9.25 0.16
CA MET A 101 -6.31 -9.29 1.05
C MET A 101 -5.73 -10.69 1.17
N ALA A 102 -6.56 -11.69 1.48
CA ALA A 102 -6.14 -13.09 1.62
C ALA A 102 -5.52 -13.66 0.35
N ASN A 103 -6.06 -13.32 -0.83
CA ASN A 103 -5.51 -13.72 -2.12
C ASN A 103 -4.13 -13.10 -2.38
N ASN A 104 -3.92 -11.82 -2.01
CA ASN A 104 -2.61 -11.18 -2.15
C ASN A 104 -1.57 -11.71 -1.15
N PHE A 105 -2.00 -12.12 0.05
CA PHE A 105 -1.12 -12.77 1.03
C PHE A 105 -0.75 -14.20 0.65
N SER A 106 -1.65 -14.95 0.01
CA SER A 106 -1.36 -16.33 -0.45
C SER A 106 -0.45 -16.40 -1.68
N ILE A 107 -0.31 -15.31 -2.44
CA ILE A 107 0.68 -15.19 -3.54
C ILE A 107 2.12 -15.03 -3.01
N ASN A 108 2.31 -14.78 -1.71
CA ASN A 108 3.63 -14.58 -1.08
C ASN A 108 4.12 -15.80 -0.25
N LEU A 109 3.58 -17.01 -0.44
CA LEU A 109 4.14 -18.26 0.13
C LEU A 109 4.72 -19.18 -0.95
#